data_AF-A0A1Q7AUV5-F1
#
_entry.id   AF-A0A1Q7AUV5-F1
#
_cell.length_a   1.000
_cell.length_b   1.000
_cell.length_c   1.000
_cell.angle_alpha   90.00
_cell.angle_beta   90.00
_cell.angle_gamma   90.00
#
_symmetry.space_group_name_H-M   'P 1'
#
loop_
_entity.id
_entity.type
_entity.pdbx_description
1 polymer ?
#
loop_
_entity_poly.entity_id
_entity_poly.type
_entity_poly.pdbx_seq_one_letter_code
_entity_poly.pdbx_strand_id
1 'polypeptide(L)'
;MINAYNLKAIDIDIEASEASNNTVRQRVIDALKIVKNNNPGIKEFVTFGVATNGPDSVGKDLINKGAAAGLTIDGWTIMPFDFGGHSGSMGQVTINASEGLKNAVKSAYGYSDAVAYTHIGISSMNGKTDESDETVSLNDFQTILGYAQQHHIARLTFWALNRDRQCGAGSDGDSCSGVSQAPYAYTKVLVQYTG
;
A
#
# COMPACT_ATOMS: atom_id res chain seq x y z
N MET A 1 -3.54 11.28 -19.36
CA MET A 1 -2.40 10.81 -18.55
C MET A 1 -1.73 9.58 -19.15
N ILE A 2 -2.38 8.41 -19.19
CA ILE A 2 -1.76 7.17 -19.73
C ILE A 2 -1.16 7.37 -21.13
N ASN A 3 -1.95 7.84 -22.10
CA ASN A 3 -1.45 8.07 -23.47
C ASN A 3 -0.36 9.14 -23.56
N ALA A 4 -0.46 10.19 -22.74
CA ALA A 4 0.48 11.31 -22.78
C ALA A 4 1.89 10.92 -22.30
N TYR A 5 1.96 10.01 -21.32
CA TYR A 5 3.22 9.57 -20.69
C TYR A 5 3.60 8.12 -21.02
N ASN A 6 2.81 7.43 -21.85
CA ASN A 6 2.98 6.00 -22.16
C ASN A 6 3.13 5.13 -20.89
N LEU A 7 2.28 5.39 -19.90
CA LEU A 7 2.35 4.74 -18.60
C LEU A 7 2.19 3.22 -18.73
N LYS A 8 2.93 2.48 -17.91
CA LYS A 8 2.82 1.01 -17.76
C LYS A 8 2.08 0.59 -16.51
N ALA A 9 1.92 1.52 -15.58
CA ALA A 9 1.14 1.33 -14.37
C ALA A 9 0.44 2.64 -13.98
N ILE A 10 -0.68 2.51 -13.29
CA ILE A 10 -1.33 3.57 -12.55
C ILE A 10 -1.61 3.10 -11.12
N ASP A 11 -1.69 4.06 -10.21
CA ASP A 11 -2.04 3.84 -8.82
C ASP A 11 -3.12 4.86 -8.45
N ILE A 12 -4.23 4.38 -7.92
CA ILE A 12 -5.32 5.23 -7.44
C ILE A 12 -5.25 5.21 -5.92
N ASP A 13 -4.73 6.28 -5.35
CA ASP A 13 -4.71 6.50 -3.91
C ASP A 13 -6.07 7.05 -3.44
N ILE A 14 -6.71 6.37 -2.50
CA ILE A 14 -8.08 6.64 -2.04
C ILE A 14 -8.06 6.91 -0.54
N GLU A 15 -8.17 8.18 -0.18
CA GLU A 15 -7.94 8.66 1.20
C GLU A 15 -8.99 9.66 1.68
N ALA A 16 -9.80 10.21 0.77
CA ALA A 16 -10.68 11.33 1.09
C ALA A 16 -12.17 10.95 0.93
N SER A 17 -12.99 11.97 0.65
CA SER A 17 -14.45 11.85 0.67
C SER A 17 -15.01 10.78 -0.28
N GLU A 18 -14.30 10.46 -1.36
CA GLU A 18 -14.64 9.39 -2.30
C GLU A 18 -14.70 8.01 -1.63
N ALA A 19 -13.87 7.78 -0.62
CA ALA A 19 -13.86 6.55 0.16
C ALA A 19 -15.11 6.42 1.02
N SER A 20 -15.69 7.53 1.48
CA SER A 20 -16.85 7.53 2.39
C SER A 20 -18.18 7.23 1.68
N ASN A 21 -18.27 7.45 0.36
CA ASN A 21 -19.52 7.36 -0.38
C ASN A 21 -19.60 6.07 -1.22
N ASN A 22 -20.53 5.17 -0.87
CA ASN A 22 -20.74 3.89 -1.57
C ASN A 22 -20.94 4.01 -3.09
N THR A 23 -21.70 5.02 -3.52
CA THR A 23 -21.92 5.26 -4.96
C THR A 23 -20.64 5.72 -5.64
N VAL A 24 -19.83 6.54 -4.97
CA VAL A 24 -18.54 6.99 -5.52
C VAL A 24 -17.55 5.84 -5.60
N ARG A 25 -17.46 4.99 -4.56
CA ARG A 25 -16.63 3.78 -4.61
C ARG A 25 -16.97 2.89 -5.81
N GLN A 26 -18.25 2.67 -6.12
CA GLN A 26 -18.64 1.94 -7.32
C GLN A 26 -18.18 2.64 -8.60
N ARG A 27 -18.35 3.97 -8.69
CA ARG A 27 -17.90 4.74 -9.87
C ARG A 27 -16.39 4.64 -10.07
N VAL A 28 -15.59 4.60 -9.00
CA VAL A 28 -14.13 4.39 -9.10
C VAL A 28 -13.82 3.03 -9.72
N ILE A 29 -14.46 1.96 -9.24
CA ILE A 29 -14.28 0.60 -9.79
C ILE A 29 -14.72 0.52 -11.26
N ASP A 30 -15.87 1.11 -11.60
CA ASP A 30 -16.36 1.13 -12.97
C ASP A 30 -15.40 1.89 -13.90
N ALA A 31 -14.83 3.01 -13.42
CA ALA A 31 -13.84 3.78 -14.16
C ALA A 31 -12.54 2.99 -14.37
N LEU A 32 -12.02 2.32 -13.34
CA LEU A 32 -10.84 1.46 -13.46
C LEU A 32 -11.09 0.33 -14.47
N LYS A 33 -12.27 -0.29 -14.47
CA LYS A 33 -12.62 -1.30 -15.47
C LYS A 33 -12.59 -0.75 -16.90
N ILE A 34 -13.07 0.47 -17.11
CA ILE A 34 -12.98 1.15 -18.42
C ILE A 34 -11.51 1.42 -18.79
N VAL A 35 -10.69 1.88 -17.85
CA VAL A 35 -9.26 2.13 -18.06
C VAL A 35 -8.55 0.85 -18.46
N LYS A 36 -8.70 -0.24 -17.71
CA LYS A 36 -8.13 -1.55 -18.01
C LYS A 36 -8.52 -2.05 -19.40
N ASN A 37 -9.81 -1.96 -19.75
CA ASN A 37 -10.32 -2.41 -21.05
C ASN A 37 -9.73 -1.61 -22.22
N ASN A 38 -9.55 -0.30 -22.05
CA ASN A 38 -9.02 0.58 -23.09
C ASN A 38 -7.49 0.58 -23.18
N ASN A 39 -6.79 0.03 -22.19
CA ASN A 39 -5.34 0.02 -22.13
C ASN A 39 -4.83 -1.39 -21.79
N PRO A 40 -4.97 -2.38 -22.70
CA PRO A 40 -4.47 -3.74 -22.47
C PRO A 40 -2.98 -3.71 -22.11
N GLY A 41 -2.65 -4.23 -20.92
CA GLY A 41 -1.29 -4.26 -20.40
C GLY A 41 -0.92 -3.15 -19.41
N ILE A 42 -1.84 -2.21 -19.10
CA ILE A 42 -1.66 -1.31 -17.94
C ILE A 42 -1.79 -2.13 -16.65
N LYS A 43 -0.84 -1.93 -15.72
CA LYS A 43 -0.99 -2.39 -14.33
C LYS A 43 -1.80 -1.37 -13.54
N GLU A 44 -2.76 -1.83 -12.75
CA GLU A 44 -3.59 -1.00 -11.88
C GLU A 44 -3.35 -1.39 -10.43
N PHE A 45 -3.02 -0.38 -9.63
CA PHE A 45 -2.96 -0.47 -8.17
C PHE A 45 -4.03 0.44 -7.57
N VAL A 46 -4.57 0.01 -6.43
CA VAL A 46 -5.46 0.83 -5.61
C VAL A 46 -4.88 0.87 -4.22
N THR A 47 -4.50 2.05 -3.76
CA THR A 47 -3.88 2.30 -2.46
C THR A 47 -4.91 2.92 -1.51
N PHE A 48 -4.97 2.45 -0.26
CA PHE A 48 -5.90 2.96 0.75
C PHE A 48 -5.38 2.69 2.17
N GLY A 49 -5.90 3.45 3.14
CA GLY A 49 -5.61 3.26 4.57
C GLY A 49 -6.07 1.91 5.11
N VAL A 50 -5.47 1.44 6.21
CA VAL A 50 -5.72 0.09 6.74
C VAL A 50 -5.78 0.11 8.27
N ALA A 51 -6.53 -0.82 8.87
CA ALA A 51 -6.44 -1.08 10.30
C ALA A 51 -5.27 -2.03 10.61
N THR A 52 -4.88 -2.12 11.87
CA THR A 52 -3.76 -2.96 12.35
C THR A 52 -3.90 -4.46 12.04
N ASN A 53 -5.10 -4.92 11.65
CA ASN A 53 -5.41 -6.30 11.28
C ASN A 53 -6.03 -6.44 9.88
N GLY A 54 -5.92 -5.41 9.04
CA GLY A 54 -6.32 -5.43 7.64
C GLY A 54 -7.35 -4.39 7.26
N PRO A 55 -7.90 -4.47 6.03
CA PRO A 55 -8.85 -3.50 5.53
C PRO A 55 -10.08 -3.37 6.44
N ASP A 56 -10.48 -2.13 6.67
CA ASP A 56 -11.71 -1.78 7.37
C ASP A 56 -12.94 -2.07 6.47
N SER A 57 -14.11 -1.57 6.88
CA SER A 57 -15.33 -1.75 6.08
C SER A 57 -15.24 -1.10 4.68
N VAL A 58 -14.54 0.02 4.56
CA VAL A 58 -14.40 0.77 3.31
C VAL A 58 -13.45 0.05 2.35
N GLY A 59 -12.27 -0.35 2.83
CA GLY A 59 -11.30 -1.11 2.03
C GLY A 59 -11.87 -2.46 1.57
N LYS A 60 -12.59 -3.18 2.45
CA LYS A 60 -13.28 -4.42 2.08
C LYS A 60 -14.33 -4.20 1.00
N ASP A 61 -15.10 -3.10 1.07
CA ASP A 61 -16.11 -2.78 0.08
C ASP A 61 -15.50 -2.46 -1.30
N LEU A 62 -14.38 -1.74 -1.36
CA LEU A 62 -13.62 -1.52 -2.61
C LEU A 62 -13.19 -2.85 -3.24
N ILE A 63 -12.57 -3.74 -2.45
CA ILE A 63 -12.09 -5.05 -2.90
C ILE A 63 -13.26 -5.89 -3.43
N ASN A 64 -14.37 -5.96 -2.68
CA ASN A 64 -15.56 -6.74 -3.05
C ASN A 64 -16.23 -6.20 -4.31
N LYS A 65 -16.31 -4.87 -4.48
CA LYS A 65 -16.84 -4.26 -5.71
C LYS A 65 -15.97 -4.56 -6.92
N GLY A 66 -14.64 -4.49 -6.77
CA GLY A 66 -13.70 -4.89 -7.81
C GLY A 66 -13.94 -6.34 -8.26
N ALA A 67 -14.03 -7.26 -7.30
CA ALA A 67 -14.32 -8.67 -7.57
C ALA A 67 -15.68 -8.88 -8.25
N ALA A 68 -16.75 -8.27 -7.71
CA ALA A 68 -18.11 -8.37 -8.26
C ALA A 68 -18.22 -7.76 -9.67
N ALA A 69 -17.43 -6.73 -9.98
CA ALA A 69 -17.35 -6.15 -11.31
C ALA A 69 -16.53 -7.01 -12.29
N GLY A 70 -15.89 -8.09 -11.84
CA GLY A 70 -14.95 -8.89 -12.63
C GLY A 70 -13.69 -8.12 -13.02
N LEU A 71 -13.30 -7.12 -12.23
CA LEU A 71 -12.10 -6.33 -12.42
C LEU A 71 -10.94 -6.94 -11.63
N THR A 72 -9.92 -7.44 -12.32
CA THR A 72 -8.67 -7.87 -11.68
C THR A 72 -7.71 -6.68 -11.54
N ILE A 73 -7.63 -6.14 -10.34
CA ILE A 73 -6.60 -5.19 -9.92
C ILE A 73 -5.26 -5.94 -9.75
N ASP A 74 -4.17 -5.36 -10.23
CA ASP A 74 -2.85 -6.00 -10.16
C ASP A 74 -2.28 -5.97 -8.74
N GLY A 75 -2.62 -4.96 -7.93
CA GLY A 75 -2.33 -4.95 -6.50
C GLY A 75 -3.25 -4.04 -5.70
N TRP A 76 -4.01 -4.62 -4.78
CA TRP A 76 -4.63 -3.87 -3.68
C TRP A 76 -3.54 -3.53 -2.67
N THR A 77 -3.24 -2.26 -2.50
CA THR A 77 -2.09 -1.79 -1.71
C THR A 77 -2.58 -1.10 -0.45
N ILE A 78 -1.97 -1.39 0.69
CA ILE A 78 -2.31 -0.75 1.96
C ILE A 78 -1.23 0.24 2.41
N MET A 79 -1.65 1.23 3.19
CA MET A 79 -0.79 2.16 3.92
C MET A 79 -0.77 1.80 5.42
N PRO A 80 0.13 0.91 5.87
CA PRO A 80 0.15 0.39 7.23
C PRO A 80 0.91 1.32 8.19
N PHE A 81 0.38 2.52 8.34
CA PHE A 81 0.86 3.56 9.25
C PHE A 81 -0.32 4.50 9.59
N ASP A 82 -0.12 5.39 10.56
CA ASP A 82 -1.13 6.30 11.09
C ASP A 82 -2.35 5.56 11.66
N PHE A 83 -2.08 4.54 12.47
CA PHE A 83 -3.13 3.73 13.10
C PHE A 83 -3.80 4.44 14.29
N GLY A 84 -3.16 5.44 14.89
CA GLY A 84 -3.63 6.11 16.10
C GLY A 84 -3.69 5.18 17.32
N GLY A 85 -2.79 4.18 17.33
CA GLY A 85 -2.66 3.18 18.38
C GLY A 85 -2.40 1.78 17.83
N HIS A 86 -1.31 1.16 18.29
CA HIS A 86 -0.91 -0.19 17.87
C HIS A 86 -0.29 -0.99 19.00
N SER A 87 0.09 -2.24 18.72
CA SER A 87 0.80 -3.10 19.66
C SER A 87 1.88 -3.89 18.93
N GLY A 88 3.10 -3.86 19.45
CA GLY A 88 4.26 -4.47 18.82
C GLY A 88 5.06 -3.46 18.01
N SER A 89 5.93 -3.95 17.12
CA SER A 89 6.68 -3.09 16.20
C SER A 89 5.87 -2.78 14.94
N MET A 90 6.16 -1.65 14.29
CA MET A 90 5.49 -1.28 13.04
C MET A 90 5.65 -2.32 11.93
N GLY A 91 6.77 -3.06 11.90
CA GLY A 91 6.98 -4.17 10.99
C GLY A 91 6.02 -5.33 11.25
N GLN A 92 5.80 -5.71 12.53
CA GLN A 92 4.84 -6.76 12.87
C GLN A 92 3.39 -6.35 12.61
N VAL A 93 3.04 -5.11 12.93
CA VAL A 93 1.70 -4.55 12.65
C VAL A 93 1.44 -4.50 11.14
N THR A 94 2.45 -4.11 10.34
CA THR A 94 2.37 -4.15 8.87
C THR A 94 2.11 -5.57 8.36
N ILE A 95 2.81 -6.59 8.89
CA ILE A 95 2.56 -7.99 8.51
C ILE A 95 1.12 -8.39 8.85
N ASN A 96 0.63 -8.05 10.05
CA ASN A 96 -0.73 -8.39 10.47
C ASN A 96 -1.78 -7.73 9.56
N ALA A 97 -1.59 -6.45 9.22
CA ALA A 97 -2.44 -5.74 8.29
C ALA A 97 -2.42 -6.37 6.88
N SER A 98 -1.24 -6.79 6.41
CA SER A 98 -1.04 -7.43 5.11
C SER A 98 -1.71 -8.81 5.04
N GLU A 99 -1.67 -9.60 6.11
CA GLU A 99 -2.41 -10.86 6.19
C GLU A 99 -3.94 -10.65 6.15
N GLY A 100 -4.42 -9.62 6.85
CA GLY A 100 -5.83 -9.23 6.79
C GLY A 100 -6.27 -8.81 5.38
N LEU A 101 -5.44 -8.04 4.69
CA LEU A 101 -5.64 -7.66 3.30
C LEU A 101 -5.67 -8.89 2.37
N LYS A 102 -4.68 -9.77 2.49
CA LYS A 102 -4.61 -11.01 1.73
C LYS A 102 -5.88 -11.83 1.90
N ASN A 103 -6.38 -11.97 3.13
CA ASN A 103 -7.61 -12.71 3.40
C ASN A 103 -8.84 -12.05 2.76
N ALA A 104 -8.94 -10.72 2.79
CA ALA A 104 -10.02 -9.98 2.12
C ALA A 104 -9.99 -10.20 0.60
N VAL A 105 -8.82 -10.08 -0.04
CA VAL A 105 -8.64 -10.33 -1.48
C VAL A 105 -8.95 -11.80 -1.82
N LYS A 106 -8.42 -12.74 -1.05
CA LYS A 106 -8.69 -14.18 -1.20
C LYS A 106 -10.18 -14.48 -1.21
N SER A 107 -10.90 -13.99 -0.21
CA SER A 107 -12.34 -14.23 -0.06
C SER A 107 -13.15 -13.59 -1.17
N ALA A 108 -12.84 -12.35 -1.56
CA ALA A 108 -13.58 -11.62 -2.58
C ALA A 108 -13.47 -12.27 -3.97
N TYR A 109 -12.27 -12.72 -4.33
CA TYR A 109 -11.98 -13.25 -5.67
C TYR A 109 -12.00 -14.79 -5.75
N GLY A 110 -12.15 -15.50 -4.62
CA GLY A 110 -12.10 -16.96 -4.59
C GLY A 110 -10.70 -17.53 -4.89
N TYR A 111 -9.65 -16.78 -4.58
CA TYR A 111 -8.27 -17.15 -4.86
C TYR A 111 -7.71 -18.17 -3.85
N SER A 112 -6.62 -18.85 -4.24
CA SER A 112 -5.75 -19.53 -3.28
C SER A 112 -4.93 -18.49 -2.49
N ASP A 113 -4.29 -18.89 -1.38
CA ASP A 113 -3.41 -17.98 -0.65
C ASP A 113 -2.25 -17.47 -1.53
N ALA A 114 -1.62 -18.36 -2.30
CA ALA A 114 -0.52 -18.00 -3.19
C ALA A 114 -0.93 -16.95 -4.23
N VAL A 115 -2.11 -17.10 -4.84
CA VAL A 115 -2.62 -16.11 -5.80
C VAL A 115 -3.03 -14.81 -5.11
N ALA A 116 -3.64 -14.88 -3.92
CA ALA A 116 -4.00 -13.68 -3.18
C ALA A 116 -2.78 -12.83 -2.83
N TYR A 117 -1.65 -13.43 -2.43
CA TYR A 117 -0.41 -12.69 -2.19
C TYR A 117 0.08 -11.93 -3.44
N THR A 118 -0.01 -12.52 -4.63
CA THR A 118 0.40 -11.82 -5.86
C THR A 118 -0.53 -10.67 -6.27
N HIS A 119 -1.59 -10.40 -5.50
CA HIS A 119 -2.56 -9.31 -5.71
C HIS A 119 -2.63 -8.32 -4.55
N ILE A 120 -1.71 -8.39 -3.58
CA ILE A 120 -1.60 -7.39 -2.50
C ILE A 120 -0.32 -6.58 -2.64
N GLY A 121 -0.30 -5.39 -2.05
CA GLY A 121 0.88 -4.55 -1.96
C GLY A 121 0.97 -3.81 -0.63
N ILE A 122 2.16 -3.28 -0.36
CA ILE A 122 2.44 -2.46 0.82
C ILE A 122 3.05 -1.14 0.34
N SER A 123 2.49 -0.02 0.80
CA SER A 123 3.09 1.30 0.73
C SER A 123 3.32 1.80 2.15
N SER A 124 4.49 1.57 2.74
CA SER A 124 4.76 1.97 4.14
C SER A 124 5.12 3.46 4.24
N MET A 125 5.49 3.96 5.43
CA MET A 125 6.01 5.31 5.63
C MET A 125 7.36 5.21 6.33
N ASN A 126 8.39 5.93 5.89
CA ASN A 126 9.72 5.80 6.49
C ASN A 126 9.92 6.72 7.71
N GLY A 127 10.48 6.20 8.80
CA GLY A 127 10.75 7.00 10.00
C GLY A 127 9.47 7.36 10.76
N LYS A 128 9.39 8.58 11.31
CA LYS A 128 8.20 9.03 12.04
C LYS A 128 7.01 9.15 11.09
N THR A 129 5.82 8.82 11.59
CA THR A 129 4.56 9.01 10.87
C THR A 129 3.85 10.26 11.42
N ASP A 130 2.60 10.50 11.02
CA ASP A 130 1.80 11.61 11.55
C ASP A 130 1.29 11.32 12.98
N GLU A 131 1.31 10.05 13.39
CA GLU A 131 1.00 9.60 14.74
C GLU A 131 2.24 9.59 15.65
N SER A 132 2.11 10.26 16.80
CA SER A 132 3.24 10.50 17.71
C SER A 132 3.82 9.23 18.36
N ASP A 133 3.05 8.14 18.41
CA ASP A 133 3.45 6.83 18.92
C ASP A 133 3.99 5.90 17.81
N GLU A 134 4.15 6.40 16.59
CA GLU A 134 4.55 5.62 15.43
C GLU A 134 5.90 6.09 14.85
N THR A 135 6.81 5.15 14.73
CA THR A 135 8.06 5.32 14.01
C THR A 135 8.41 4.00 13.34
N VAL A 136 8.35 3.99 12.00
CA VAL A 136 8.73 2.83 11.20
C VAL A 136 10.25 2.84 11.03
N SER A 137 10.92 1.98 11.81
CA SER A 137 12.38 1.92 11.83
C SER A 137 12.95 1.22 10.59
N LEU A 138 14.26 1.34 10.37
CA LEU A 138 14.95 0.53 9.35
C LEU A 138 14.82 -0.97 9.62
N ASN A 139 14.75 -1.39 10.88
CA ASN A 139 14.53 -2.80 11.22
C ASN A 139 13.12 -3.25 10.84
N ASP A 140 12.12 -2.40 11.01
CA ASP A 140 10.76 -2.69 10.53
C ASP A 140 10.72 -2.82 9.01
N PHE A 141 11.46 -2.00 8.26
CA PHE A 141 11.59 -2.15 6.81
C PHE A 141 12.26 -3.47 6.40
N GLN A 142 13.24 -3.96 7.18
CA GLN A 142 13.83 -5.29 6.94
C GLN A 142 12.81 -6.41 7.15
N THR A 143 12.00 -6.30 8.21
CA THR A 143 10.88 -7.23 8.48
C THR A 143 9.85 -7.21 7.33
N ILE A 144 9.45 -6.03 6.88
CA ILE A 144 8.51 -5.84 5.77
C ILE A 144 9.08 -6.39 4.46
N LEU A 145 10.36 -6.14 4.17
CA LEU A 145 11.05 -6.70 3.01
C LEU A 145 11.03 -8.23 3.04
N GLY A 146 11.35 -8.84 4.19
CA GLY A 146 11.35 -10.29 4.35
C GLY A 146 9.98 -10.90 4.06
N TYR A 147 8.90 -10.29 4.55
CA TYR A 147 7.53 -10.67 4.24
C TYR A 147 7.23 -10.56 2.73
N ALA A 148 7.56 -9.42 2.12
CA ALA A 148 7.34 -9.20 0.69
C ALA A 148 8.09 -10.23 -0.18
N GLN A 149 9.33 -10.55 0.16
CA GLN A 149 10.15 -11.56 -0.53
C GLN A 149 9.60 -12.98 -0.33
N GLN A 150 9.16 -13.32 0.88
CA GLN A 150 8.60 -14.64 1.17
C GLN A 150 7.32 -14.92 0.37
N HIS A 151 6.50 -13.89 0.17
CA HIS A 151 5.15 -14.03 -0.40
C HIS A 151 5.02 -13.57 -1.86
N HIS A 152 6.06 -12.96 -2.43
CA HIS A 152 6.06 -12.43 -3.80
C HIS A 152 4.86 -11.51 -4.06
N ILE A 153 4.69 -10.52 -3.19
CA ILE A 153 3.56 -9.58 -3.26
C ILE A 153 3.60 -8.74 -4.54
N ALA A 154 2.48 -8.16 -4.97
CA ALA A 154 2.44 -7.41 -6.23
C ALA A 154 3.34 -6.17 -6.24
N ARG A 155 3.51 -5.52 -5.07
CA ARG A 155 4.19 -4.22 -4.94
C ARG A 155 4.67 -3.95 -3.52
N LEU A 156 5.87 -3.38 -3.41
CA LEU A 156 6.42 -2.80 -2.20
C LEU A 156 6.91 -1.38 -2.48
N THR A 157 6.33 -0.38 -1.81
CA THR A 157 6.68 1.04 -1.90
C THR A 157 6.69 1.69 -0.51
N PHE A 158 7.05 2.97 -0.44
CA PHE A 158 6.87 3.77 0.78
C PHE A 158 6.71 5.27 0.47
N TRP A 159 6.08 5.97 1.41
CA TRP A 159 6.06 7.42 1.52
C TRP A 159 7.23 7.91 2.41
N ALA A 160 8.24 8.60 1.89
CA ALA A 160 8.51 8.88 0.47
C ALA A 160 10.02 9.07 0.24
N LEU A 161 10.45 9.04 -1.02
CA LEU A 161 11.88 9.15 -1.37
C LEU A 161 12.53 10.46 -0.89
N ASN A 162 11.81 11.58 -0.99
CA ASN A 162 12.25 12.88 -0.47
C ASN A 162 12.51 12.84 1.03
N ARG A 163 11.75 12.03 1.78
CA ARG A 163 11.90 11.84 3.23
C ARG A 163 13.07 10.94 3.61
N ASP A 164 13.67 10.19 2.69
CA ASP A 164 14.70 9.18 3.01
C ASP A 164 16.10 9.78 3.26
N ARG A 165 16.17 10.64 4.26
CA ARG A 165 17.36 11.35 4.74
C ARG A 165 17.13 11.83 6.16
N GLN A 166 18.23 11.98 6.90
CA GLN A 166 18.19 12.63 8.21
C GLN A 166 17.76 14.10 8.07
N CYS A 167 16.99 14.58 9.04
CA CYS A 167 16.61 15.99 9.12
C CYS A 167 17.84 16.89 9.43
N GLY A 168 17.91 18.04 8.77
CA GLY A 168 18.84 19.12 9.13
C GLY A 168 18.32 19.91 10.34
N ALA A 169 18.27 21.24 10.24
CA ALA A 169 17.50 22.06 11.17
C ALA A 169 16.04 22.14 10.68
N GLY A 170 15.09 21.56 11.41
CA GLY A 170 13.67 21.53 11.04
C GLY A 170 12.92 20.36 11.65
N SER A 171 11.61 20.28 11.40
CA SER A 171 10.73 19.20 11.83
C SER A 171 10.48 18.16 10.74
N ASP A 172 10.01 17.03 11.19
CA ASP A 172 9.63 15.86 10.41
C ASP A 172 8.37 16.22 9.60
N GLY A 173 8.33 15.80 8.33
CA GLY A 173 7.28 16.16 7.36
C GLY A 173 7.68 15.66 5.96
N ASP A 174 7.33 16.40 4.90
CA ASP A 174 7.63 16.02 3.50
C ASP A 174 9.13 16.07 3.13
N SER A 175 10.01 16.52 4.02
CA SER A 175 11.42 16.80 3.66
C SER A 175 12.44 15.82 4.24
N CYS A 176 12.09 15.07 5.27
CA CYS A 176 12.97 14.12 5.96
C CYS A 176 12.15 13.14 6.82
N SER A 177 12.79 12.07 7.29
CA SER A 177 12.13 10.95 7.98
C SER A 177 11.94 11.14 9.49
N GLY A 178 12.56 12.18 10.06
CA GLY A 178 12.54 12.41 11.51
C GLY A 178 13.36 11.45 12.36
N VAL A 179 14.20 10.62 11.74
CA VAL A 179 15.12 9.72 12.44
C VAL A 179 16.56 9.95 12.02
N SER A 180 17.50 9.53 12.89
CA SER A 180 18.91 9.47 12.53
C SER A 180 19.13 8.32 11.54
N GLN A 181 19.67 8.63 10.36
CA GLN A 181 19.91 7.67 9.30
C GLN A 181 20.96 8.16 8.31
N ALA A 182 21.56 7.23 7.56
CA ALA A 182 22.27 7.60 6.34
C ALA A 182 21.27 8.01 5.24
N PRO A 183 21.68 8.84 4.26
CA PRO A 183 20.88 9.10 3.07
C PRO A 183 20.50 7.81 2.34
N TYR A 184 19.24 7.72 1.93
CA TYR A 184 18.66 6.61 1.19
C TYR A 184 18.69 5.25 1.91
N ALA A 185 18.72 5.25 3.24
CA ALA A 185 18.83 4.02 4.02
C ALA A 185 17.61 3.11 3.81
N TYR A 186 16.41 3.67 3.77
CA TYR A 186 15.17 2.91 3.58
C TYR A 186 15.04 2.41 2.13
N THR A 187 15.39 3.25 1.16
CA THR A 187 15.44 2.91 -0.27
C THR A 187 16.38 1.73 -0.51
N LYS A 188 17.56 1.72 0.12
CA LYS A 188 18.52 0.60 0.02
C LYS A 188 17.98 -0.72 0.56
N VAL A 189 17.04 -0.69 1.51
CA VAL A 189 16.30 -1.88 1.93
C VAL A 189 15.32 -2.27 0.83
N LEU A 190 14.47 -1.33 0.40
CA LEU A 190 13.39 -1.63 -0.54
C LEU A 190 13.86 -2.17 -1.90
N VAL A 191 14.96 -1.65 -2.44
CA VAL A 191 15.50 -2.08 -3.76
C VAL A 191 16.03 -3.51 -3.77
N GLN A 192 16.13 -4.18 -2.62
CA GLN A 192 16.42 -5.61 -2.53
C GLN A 192 15.20 -6.47 -2.88
N TYR A 193 14.01 -5.87 -2.93
CA TYR A 193 12.82 -6.52 -3.43
C TYR A 193 12.83 -6.53 -4.97
N THR A 194 12.71 -7.72 -5.58
CA THR A 194 12.86 -7.90 -7.03
C THR A 194 11.59 -8.40 -7.73
N GLY A 195 10.47 -8.49 -7.00
CA GLY A 195 9.22 -9.08 -7.49
C GLY A 195 9.11 -10.54 -7.11
#